data_AF-A0A9W7EMS8-F1
#
_entry.id   AF-A0A9W7EMS8-F1
#
_cell.length_a   1.000
_cell.length_b   1.000
_cell.length_c   1.000
_cell.angle_alpha   90.00
_cell.angle_beta   90.00
_cell.angle_gamma   90.00
#
_symmetry.space_group_name_H-M   'P 1'
#
loop_
_entity.id
_entity.type
_entity.pdbx_description
1 polymer ?
#
loop_
_entity_poly.entity_id
_entity_poly.type
_entity_poly.pdbx_seq_one_letter_code
_entity_poly.pdbx_strand_id
1 'polypeptide(L)'
;MADSLPDSSQPLMNVTDDKTPGDPETTPISPSSSEIGSEGTADIKTRRVSPSDVLIIDGASSTHSGSQDDDVVDESSITDRQRALKKIGEFMSRTLLPDTISISRFNLTFPPSHVKPIKFFLTTYLLILFSHWWICQNPSWGQNKYYTLERFYLYDFNEVLLDSLWFFILGRYWSRKGVDSPLFIFSTLFGQWFFAILDTFDWAKYSLSKYDIMCRWPWQLFLFTGFIILLVTFLTCLHILRAFHDKILLGRLFEIFLCIYVFVLPIAADSSTHYHHWFTAWFIGQHANQEYWWSIACSALLWGGYINGIASWGRGAMLGCKEGFWMTVGSQ
;
A
#
# COMPACT_ATOMS: atom_id res chain seq x y z
N MET A 1 31.98 2.18 48.25
CA MET A 1 32.38 1.08 47.35
C MET A 1 32.55 1.71 45.98
N ALA A 2 33.79 1.84 45.54
CA ALA A 2 34.17 2.49 44.29
C ALA A 2 34.33 1.39 43.25
N ASP A 3 33.44 1.36 42.27
CA ASP A 3 33.54 0.44 41.14
C ASP A 3 34.49 1.03 40.10
N SER A 4 35.56 0.28 39.87
CA SER A 4 36.59 0.49 38.86
C SER A 4 36.01 0.36 37.45
N LEU A 5 36.22 1.40 36.63
CA LEU A 5 35.96 1.39 35.19
C LEU A 5 36.91 0.42 34.47
N PRO A 6 36.45 -0.35 33.46
CA PRO A 6 37.32 -1.17 32.65
C PRO A 6 38.03 -0.33 31.58
N ASP A 7 39.33 -0.59 31.47
CA ASP A 7 40.29 -0.07 30.49
C ASP A 7 39.88 -0.47 29.06
N SER A 8 39.73 0.51 28.17
CA SER A 8 39.32 0.31 26.77
C SER A 8 40.45 0.66 25.81
N SER A 9 41.50 -0.16 25.83
CA SER A 9 42.55 -0.16 24.82
C SER A 9 42.31 -1.32 23.84
N GLN A 10 41.49 -1.07 22.81
CA GLN A 10 41.47 -1.93 21.61
C GLN A 10 42.32 -1.29 20.49
N PRO A 11 43.16 -2.07 19.80
CA PRO A 11 44.05 -1.55 18.77
C PRO A 11 43.29 -1.26 17.46
N LEU A 12 43.64 -0.14 16.83
CA LEU A 12 43.25 0.18 15.45
C LEU A 12 43.66 -0.96 14.50
N MET A 13 42.70 -1.59 13.83
CA MET A 13 42.98 -2.36 12.64
C MET A 13 43.25 -1.41 11.47
N ASN A 14 44.51 -1.35 11.04
CA ASN A 14 44.91 -0.80 9.76
C ASN A 14 44.30 -1.65 8.64
N VAL A 15 43.25 -1.14 8.00
CA VAL A 15 42.80 -1.63 6.70
C VAL A 15 43.78 -1.11 5.66
N THR A 16 44.51 -2.02 5.05
CA THR A 16 45.45 -1.75 3.96
C THR A 16 44.67 -1.72 2.65
N ASP A 17 44.91 -0.66 1.87
CA ASP A 17 44.48 -0.49 0.49
C ASP A 17 44.96 -1.65 -0.38
N ASP A 18 44.06 -2.24 -1.18
CA ASP A 18 44.49 -2.96 -2.38
C ASP A 18 43.40 -3.01 -3.46
N LYS A 19 43.86 -2.70 -4.68
CA LYS A 19 43.34 -3.05 -6.02
C LYS A 19 42.08 -2.37 -6.57
N THR A 20 42.37 -1.32 -7.34
CA THR A 20 41.75 -0.99 -8.64
C THR A 20 41.73 -2.20 -9.61
N PRO A 21 40.60 -2.48 -10.26
CA PRO A 21 40.59 -3.19 -11.54
C PRO A 21 40.07 -2.30 -12.69
N GLY A 22 40.70 -2.50 -13.86
CA GLY A 22 40.61 -1.68 -15.06
C GLY A 22 39.24 -1.56 -15.72
N ASP A 23 39.14 -0.47 -16.50
CA ASP A 23 38.10 -0.15 -17.47
C ASP A 23 37.95 -1.24 -18.55
N PRO A 24 36.73 -1.63 -18.93
CA PRO A 24 36.47 -2.27 -20.20
C PRO A 24 35.96 -1.26 -21.25
N GLU A 25 36.57 -1.36 -22.43
CA GLU A 25 36.26 -0.63 -23.66
C GLU A 25 34.77 -0.65 -24.04
N THR A 26 34.29 0.51 -24.49
CA THR A 26 32.96 0.70 -25.08
C THR A 26 33.05 0.54 -26.60
N THR A 27 32.28 -0.40 -27.16
CA THR A 27 32.03 -0.50 -28.61
C THR A 27 30.58 -0.07 -28.89
N PRO A 28 30.31 0.81 -29.86
CA PRO A 28 28.96 1.24 -30.17
C PRO A 28 28.28 0.27 -31.16
N ILE A 29 27.09 -0.23 -30.79
CA ILE A 29 26.19 -0.98 -31.68
C ILE A 29 25.06 -0.04 -32.12
N SER A 30 24.90 0.09 -33.45
CA SER A 30 23.83 0.86 -34.09
C SER A 30 22.49 0.12 -34.05
N PRO A 31 21.34 0.82 -33.96
CA PRO A 31 20.03 0.18 -33.94
C PRO A 31 19.51 -0.10 -35.35
N SER A 32 19.06 -1.34 -35.58
CA SER A 32 18.22 -1.73 -36.71
C SER A 32 16.75 -1.53 -36.36
N SER A 33 16.07 -0.70 -37.15
CA SER A 33 14.64 -0.49 -37.14
C SER A 33 13.89 -1.69 -37.72
N SER A 34 12.93 -2.25 -36.99
CA SER A 34 11.88 -3.10 -37.55
C SER A 34 10.52 -2.62 -37.05
N GLU A 35 9.76 -2.03 -37.96
CA GLU A 35 8.33 -1.76 -37.84
C GLU A 35 7.58 -3.08 -37.70
N ILE A 36 6.73 -3.19 -36.67
CA ILE A 36 5.68 -4.20 -36.61
C ILE A 36 4.39 -3.46 -36.27
N GLY A 37 3.53 -3.34 -37.27
CA GLY A 37 2.12 -3.01 -37.07
C GLY A 37 1.37 -4.23 -36.55
N SER A 38 0.38 -3.98 -35.68
CA SER A 38 -0.74 -4.90 -35.52
C SER A 38 -1.99 -4.14 -35.12
N GLU A 39 -2.92 -4.10 -36.06
CA GLU A 39 -4.34 -3.83 -35.87
C GLU A 39 -4.99 -4.86 -34.93
N GLY A 40 -6.12 -4.48 -34.31
CA GLY A 40 -7.10 -5.43 -33.80
C GLY A 40 -7.48 -5.29 -32.32
N THR A 41 -8.02 -4.15 -31.90
CA THR A 41 -8.68 -4.01 -30.59
C THR A 41 -10.05 -4.68 -30.63
N ALA A 42 -10.13 -5.89 -30.06
CA ALA A 42 -11.39 -6.55 -29.77
C ALA A 42 -12.07 -5.85 -28.57
N ASP A 43 -13.24 -5.27 -28.81
CA ASP A 43 -14.09 -4.67 -27.77
C ASP A 43 -14.65 -5.74 -26.83
N ILE A 44 -13.93 -6.02 -25.75
CA ILE A 44 -14.43 -6.85 -24.65
C ILE A 44 -15.37 -5.97 -23.82
N LYS A 45 -16.67 -6.10 -24.08
CA LYS A 45 -17.75 -5.47 -23.32
C LYS A 45 -17.84 -6.12 -21.93
N THR A 46 -17.05 -5.64 -20.98
CA THR A 46 -17.13 -6.08 -19.58
C THR A 46 -18.44 -5.59 -18.95
N ARG A 47 -19.24 -6.53 -18.43
CA ARG A 47 -20.48 -6.26 -17.71
C ARG A 47 -20.13 -5.53 -16.40
N ARG A 48 -20.39 -4.21 -16.37
CA ARG A 48 -20.22 -3.37 -15.18
C ARG A 48 -21.20 -3.84 -14.09
N VAL A 49 -20.70 -4.48 -13.05
CA VAL A 49 -21.49 -4.80 -11.85
C VAL A 49 -21.56 -3.53 -10.99
N SER A 50 -22.76 -3.12 -10.58
CA SER A 50 -22.91 -1.94 -9.74
C SER A 50 -22.39 -2.24 -8.32
N PRO A 51 -21.64 -1.33 -7.65
CA PRO A 51 -21.19 -1.52 -6.27
C PRO A 51 -22.33 -1.81 -5.28
N SER A 52 -23.55 -1.37 -5.60
CA SER A 52 -24.77 -1.65 -4.84
C SER A 52 -25.19 -3.13 -4.86
N ASP A 53 -24.79 -3.88 -5.88
CA ASP A 53 -25.24 -5.26 -6.10
C ASP A 53 -24.38 -6.27 -5.34
N VAL A 54 -23.27 -5.81 -4.74
CA VAL A 54 -22.28 -6.64 -4.03
C VAL A 54 -22.48 -6.63 -2.51
N LEU A 55 -23.17 -5.62 -1.97
CA LEU A 55 -23.53 -5.55 -0.54
C LEU A 55 -24.76 -6.42 -0.20
N ILE A 56 -25.43 -6.96 -1.21
CA ILE A 56 -26.46 -7.98 -1.06
C ILE A 56 -25.73 -9.32 -1.03
N ILE A 57 -25.38 -9.78 0.17
CA ILE A 57 -25.07 -11.19 0.38
C ILE A 57 -26.39 -11.92 0.10
N ASP A 58 -26.48 -12.64 -1.02
CA ASP A 58 -27.59 -13.53 -1.33
C ASP A 58 -27.66 -14.59 -0.23
N GLY A 59 -28.49 -14.30 0.78
CA GLY A 59 -28.80 -15.18 1.88
C GLY A 59 -29.74 -16.28 1.42
N ALA A 60 -29.18 -17.49 1.32
CA ALA A 60 -29.82 -18.78 1.57
C ALA A 60 -31.08 -19.14 0.76
N SER A 61 -30.88 -19.96 -0.28
CA SER A 61 -31.85 -20.94 -0.74
C SER A 61 -32.26 -21.84 0.42
N SER A 62 -33.56 -21.87 0.70
CA SER A 62 -34.24 -22.59 1.77
C SER A 62 -34.36 -24.09 1.49
N THR A 63 -33.94 -24.92 2.45
CA THR A 63 -34.47 -26.27 2.68
C THR A 63 -34.19 -26.68 4.13
N HIS A 64 -35.15 -26.54 5.04
CA HIS A 64 -35.82 -27.69 5.69
C HIS A 64 -36.84 -27.26 6.74
N SER A 65 -37.97 -27.97 6.66
CA SER A 65 -39.09 -28.09 7.59
C SER A 65 -38.71 -28.47 9.01
N GLY A 66 -39.15 -27.67 9.99
CA GLY A 66 -39.17 -28.03 11.40
C GLY A 66 -39.98 -27.00 12.19
N SER A 67 -41.10 -27.42 12.76
CA SER A 67 -42.05 -26.61 13.53
C SER A 67 -41.37 -25.91 14.71
N GLN A 68 -41.39 -24.58 14.75
CA GLN A 68 -41.08 -23.81 15.94
C GLN A 68 -41.69 -22.41 15.82
N ASP A 69 -42.23 -21.94 16.94
CA ASP A 69 -43.10 -20.78 17.11
C ASP A 69 -42.74 -19.56 16.25
N ASP A 70 -43.76 -19.05 15.56
CA ASP A 70 -43.69 -17.91 14.65
C ASP A 70 -43.42 -16.59 15.42
N ASP A 71 -42.16 -16.29 15.68
CA ASP A 71 -41.72 -14.89 15.72
C ASP A 71 -41.94 -14.33 14.31
N VAL A 72 -43.07 -13.64 14.11
CA VAL A 72 -43.35 -12.85 12.90
C VAL A 72 -42.31 -11.74 12.84
N VAL A 73 -41.13 -12.07 12.31
CA VAL A 73 -40.10 -11.10 11.95
C VAL A 73 -40.69 -10.26 10.84
N ASP A 74 -41.14 -9.06 11.22
CA ASP A 74 -41.75 -8.07 10.35
C ASP A 74 -40.87 -7.85 9.12
N GLU A 75 -41.30 -8.42 7.98
CA GLU A 75 -40.58 -8.43 6.70
C GLU A 75 -40.27 -6.99 6.23
N SER A 76 -41.05 -6.00 6.70
CA SER A 76 -40.79 -4.58 6.48
C SER A 76 -39.45 -4.11 7.09
N SER A 77 -39.08 -4.62 8.27
CA SER A 77 -37.85 -4.23 8.98
C SER A 77 -36.57 -4.69 8.27
N ILE A 78 -36.62 -5.85 7.61
CA ILE A 78 -35.49 -6.39 6.82
C ILE A 78 -35.24 -5.50 5.60
N THR A 79 -36.30 -5.02 4.95
CA THR A 79 -36.18 -4.14 3.77
C THR A 79 -35.61 -2.77 4.10
N ASP A 80 -35.93 -2.21 5.27
CA ASP A 80 -35.41 -0.91 5.70
C ASP A 80 -33.92 -0.96 6.04
N ARG A 81 -33.46 -2.03 6.71
CA ARG A 81 -32.03 -2.23 6.99
C ARG A 81 -31.22 -2.38 5.69
N GLN A 82 -31.72 -3.16 4.74
CA GLN A 82 -31.06 -3.31 3.43
C GLN A 82 -30.99 -1.99 2.67
N ARG A 83 -32.07 -1.20 2.69
CA ARG A 83 -32.11 0.14 2.07
C ARG A 83 -31.11 1.09 2.74
N ALA A 84 -30.97 1.05 4.07
CA ALA A 84 -30.00 1.86 4.81
C ALA A 84 -28.56 1.48 4.44
N LEU A 85 -28.23 0.18 4.42
CA LEU A 85 -26.90 -0.31 4.02
C LEU A 85 -26.55 0.06 2.57
N LYS A 86 -27.53 -0.04 1.66
CA LYS A 86 -27.36 0.39 0.27
C LYS A 86 -27.02 1.89 0.17
N LYS A 87 -27.75 2.73 0.90
CA LYS A 87 -27.48 4.18 0.95
C LYS A 87 -26.08 4.49 1.51
N ILE A 88 -25.66 3.76 2.55
CA ILE A 88 -24.30 3.90 3.10
C ILE A 88 -23.26 3.49 2.06
N GLY A 89 -23.45 2.37 1.36
CA GLY A 89 -22.54 1.93 0.29
C GLY A 89 -22.45 2.92 -0.87
N GLU A 90 -23.58 3.51 -1.28
CA GLU A 90 -23.64 4.56 -2.30
C GLU A 90 -22.92 5.83 -1.84
N PHE A 91 -23.11 6.24 -0.58
CA PHE A 91 -22.40 7.38 0.00
C PHE A 91 -20.89 7.12 0.06
N MET A 92 -20.47 5.95 0.55
CA MET A 92 -19.07 5.57 0.70
C MET A 92 -18.32 5.47 -0.63
N SER A 93 -19.04 5.16 -1.72
CA SER A 93 -18.48 5.07 -3.08
C SER A 93 -18.58 6.36 -3.89
N ARG A 94 -19.23 7.41 -3.35
CA ARG A 94 -19.39 8.70 -4.05
C ARG A 94 -18.06 9.46 -4.08
N THR A 95 -17.69 9.98 -5.24
CA THR A 95 -16.52 10.85 -5.40
C THR A 95 -16.82 12.23 -4.81
N LEU A 96 -15.87 12.80 -4.06
CA LEU A 96 -16.01 14.14 -3.49
C LEU A 96 -15.95 15.24 -4.56
N LEU A 97 -15.07 15.06 -5.55
CA LEU A 97 -14.88 15.93 -6.69
C LEU A 97 -15.30 15.22 -7.98
N PRO A 98 -15.83 15.94 -8.99
CA PRO A 98 -16.13 15.34 -10.28
C PRO A 98 -14.84 14.85 -10.97
N ASP A 99 -14.96 13.77 -11.74
CA ASP A 99 -13.85 13.25 -12.55
C ASP A 99 -13.65 14.02 -13.87
N THR A 100 -14.48 15.02 -14.15
CA THR A 100 -14.35 15.94 -15.28
C THR A 100 -14.47 17.37 -14.79
N ILE A 101 -13.57 18.25 -15.23
CA ILE A 101 -13.60 19.67 -14.89
C ILE A 101 -13.81 20.46 -16.18
N SER A 102 -14.89 21.23 -16.25
CA SER A 102 -15.14 22.17 -17.34
C SER A 102 -15.03 23.61 -16.82
N ILE A 103 -14.18 24.41 -17.44
CA ILE A 103 -14.01 25.83 -17.15
C ILE A 103 -14.68 26.61 -18.28
N SER A 104 -15.94 26.95 -18.08
CA SER A 104 -16.81 27.58 -19.09
C SER A 104 -16.21 28.86 -19.67
N ARG A 105 -15.56 29.69 -18.84
CA ARG A 105 -14.93 30.95 -19.27
C ARG A 105 -13.88 30.77 -20.38
N PHE A 106 -13.24 29.62 -20.46
CA PHE A 106 -12.16 29.34 -21.43
C PHE A 106 -12.53 28.24 -22.43
N ASN A 107 -13.76 27.70 -22.39
CA ASN A 107 -14.14 26.50 -23.15
C ASN A 107 -13.17 25.31 -22.97
N LEU A 108 -12.51 25.23 -21.81
CA LEU A 108 -11.58 24.15 -21.49
C LEU A 108 -12.33 23.04 -20.74
N THR A 109 -12.21 21.80 -21.23
CA THR A 109 -12.75 20.61 -20.55
C THR A 109 -11.62 19.61 -20.35
N PHE A 110 -11.32 19.31 -19.10
CA PHE A 110 -10.31 18.33 -18.72
C PHE A 110 -10.96 16.94 -18.59
N PRO A 111 -10.54 15.95 -19.40
CA PRO A 111 -11.10 14.60 -19.33
C PRO A 111 -10.57 13.86 -18.09
N PRO A 112 -11.20 12.73 -17.71
CA PRO A 112 -10.84 11.98 -16.51
C PRO A 112 -9.39 11.51 -16.45
N SER A 113 -8.76 11.28 -17.61
CA SER A 113 -7.34 10.92 -17.71
C SER A 113 -6.39 11.97 -17.13
N HIS A 114 -6.79 13.25 -17.11
CA HIS A 114 -5.99 14.32 -16.49
C HIS A 114 -6.42 14.59 -15.05
N VAL A 115 -7.74 14.58 -14.79
CA VAL A 115 -8.29 14.94 -13.48
C VAL A 115 -7.97 13.89 -12.42
N LYS A 116 -8.07 12.60 -12.74
CA LYS A 116 -7.89 11.52 -11.75
C LYS A 116 -6.46 11.41 -11.20
N PRO A 117 -5.38 11.46 -12.02
CA PRO A 117 -4.03 11.52 -11.48
C PRO A 117 -3.84 12.72 -10.54
N ILE A 118 -4.28 13.91 -10.96
CA ILE A 118 -4.18 15.13 -10.13
C ILE A 118 -4.90 14.95 -8.80
N LYS A 119 -6.14 14.41 -8.82
CA LYS A 119 -6.89 14.08 -7.61
C LYS A 119 -6.12 13.11 -6.72
N PHE A 120 -5.60 12.02 -7.29
CA PHE A 120 -4.85 11.01 -6.53
C PHE A 120 -3.58 11.60 -5.88
N PHE A 121 -2.79 12.37 -6.62
CA PHE A 121 -1.60 13.03 -6.09
C PHE A 121 -1.93 14.05 -5.01
N LEU A 122 -2.94 14.90 -5.24
CA LEU A 122 -3.37 15.90 -4.25
C LEU A 122 -3.90 15.23 -2.98
N THR A 123 -4.75 14.19 -3.11
CA THR A 123 -5.26 13.43 -1.97
C THR A 123 -4.12 12.76 -1.20
N THR A 124 -3.19 12.10 -1.89
CA THR A 124 -2.01 11.47 -1.28
C THR A 124 -1.17 12.50 -0.54
N TYR A 125 -0.88 13.63 -1.16
CA TYR A 125 -0.07 14.69 -0.58
C TYR A 125 -0.72 15.27 0.68
N LEU A 126 -2.03 15.57 0.63
CA LEU A 126 -2.78 16.03 1.81
C LEU A 126 -2.78 14.98 2.93
N LEU A 127 -2.88 13.70 2.58
CA LEU A 127 -2.81 12.60 3.54
C LEU A 127 -1.42 12.47 4.16
N ILE A 128 -0.33 12.68 3.40
CA ILE A 128 1.04 12.72 3.94
C ILE A 128 1.19 13.89 4.91
N LEU A 129 0.76 15.10 4.52
CA LEU A 129 0.82 16.28 5.39
C LEU A 129 0.04 16.06 6.69
N PHE A 130 -1.17 15.52 6.57
CA PHE A 130 -2.00 15.17 7.72
C PHE A 130 -1.34 14.12 8.60
N SER A 131 -0.80 13.05 8.01
CA SER A 131 -0.10 11.98 8.73
C SER A 131 1.11 12.52 9.48
N HIS A 132 1.95 13.31 8.81
CA HIS A 132 3.14 13.89 9.42
C HIS A 132 2.78 14.81 10.58
N TRP A 133 1.80 15.71 10.39
CA TRP A 133 1.29 16.55 11.48
C TRP A 133 0.75 15.71 12.64
N TRP A 134 -0.11 14.73 12.36
CA TRP A 134 -0.79 13.91 13.36
C TRP A 134 0.19 13.04 14.17
N ILE A 135 1.12 12.36 13.49
CA ILE A 135 2.14 11.52 14.13
C ILE A 135 3.08 12.40 14.97
N CYS A 136 3.48 13.58 14.48
CA CYS A 136 4.29 14.52 15.24
C CYS A 136 3.62 15.00 16.54
N GLN A 137 2.29 15.05 16.60
CA GLN A 137 1.56 15.39 17.84
C GLN A 137 1.58 14.25 18.88
N ASN A 138 1.98 13.03 18.51
CA ASN A 138 1.90 11.84 19.37
C ASN A 138 3.30 11.22 19.56
N PRO A 139 4.10 11.69 20.53
CA PRO A 139 5.48 11.24 20.73
C PRO A 139 5.65 9.75 21.05
N SER A 140 4.55 9.08 21.43
CA SER A 140 4.53 7.64 21.71
C SER A 140 4.46 6.78 20.44
N TRP A 141 4.09 7.36 19.31
CA TRP A 141 4.03 6.68 18.01
C TRP A 141 5.43 6.78 17.42
N GLY A 142 6.07 5.63 17.18
CA GLY A 142 7.46 5.58 16.71
C GLY A 142 7.66 6.52 15.51
N GLN A 143 8.60 7.46 15.65
CA GLN A 143 8.93 8.41 14.59
C GLN A 143 10.39 8.83 14.65
N ASN A 144 10.94 9.15 13.48
CA ASN A 144 12.23 9.80 13.37
C ASN A 144 12.07 11.30 13.67
N LYS A 145 12.52 11.73 14.85
CA LYS A 145 12.45 13.15 15.28
C LYS A 145 13.22 14.12 14.38
N TYR A 146 14.16 13.62 13.60
CA TYR A 146 14.95 14.43 12.68
C TYR A 146 14.32 14.53 11.29
N TYR A 147 13.30 13.73 11.01
CA TYR A 147 12.60 13.77 9.74
C TYR A 147 11.51 14.85 9.79
N THR A 148 11.68 15.89 8.97
CA THR A 148 10.77 17.04 8.87
C THR A 148 10.17 17.11 7.47
N LEU A 149 9.10 17.88 7.29
CA LEU A 149 8.56 18.16 5.95
C LEU A 149 9.62 18.77 5.00
N GLU A 150 10.55 19.56 5.51
CA GLU A 150 11.65 20.10 4.71
C GLU A 150 12.54 18.98 4.15
N ARG A 151 12.91 18.00 5.00
CA ARG A 151 13.69 16.83 4.55
C ARG A 151 12.89 15.94 3.60
N PHE A 152 11.60 15.79 3.81
CA PHE A 152 10.72 15.11 2.86
C PHE A 152 10.81 15.75 1.46
N TYR A 153 10.68 17.08 1.36
CA TYR A 153 10.79 17.77 0.06
C TYR A 153 12.18 17.65 -0.57
N LEU A 154 13.23 17.73 0.26
CA LEU A 154 14.60 17.73 -0.22
C LEU A 154 15.06 16.36 -0.71
N TYR A 155 14.69 15.28 -0.02
CA TYR A 155 15.24 13.95 -0.26
C TYR A 155 14.24 12.96 -0.86
N ASP A 156 12.98 12.98 -0.41
CA ASP A 156 12.05 11.86 -0.66
C ASP A 156 10.92 12.20 -1.65
N PHE A 157 10.59 13.48 -1.84
CA PHE A 157 9.38 13.90 -2.56
C PHE A 157 9.32 13.36 -3.99
N ASN A 158 10.42 13.41 -4.74
CA ASN A 158 10.46 12.92 -6.11
C ASN A 158 10.23 11.41 -6.20
N GLU A 159 10.80 10.66 -5.25
CA GLU A 159 10.66 9.21 -5.20
C GLU A 159 9.25 8.81 -4.76
N VAL A 160 8.68 9.49 -3.76
CA VAL A 160 7.30 9.28 -3.33
C VAL A 160 6.31 9.66 -4.43
N LEU A 161 6.60 10.67 -5.24
CA LEU A 161 5.80 11.01 -6.42
C LEU A 161 5.85 9.88 -7.46
N LEU A 162 7.00 9.26 -7.67
CA LEU A 162 7.17 8.12 -8.56
C LEU A 162 6.46 6.87 -8.03
N ASP A 163 6.61 6.56 -6.74
CA ASP A 163 5.90 5.47 -6.06
C ASP A 163 4.38 5.66 -6.17
N SER A 164 3.90 6.90 -6.03
CA SER A 164 2.49 7.28 -6.23
C SER A 164 2.03 7.09 -7.67
N LEU A 165 2.87 7.43 -8.65
CA LEU A 165 2.57 7.22 -10.07
C LEU A 165 2.41 5.73 -10.39
N TRP A 166 3.34 4.89 -9.92
CA TRP A 166 3.27 3.45 -10.11
C TRP A 166 2.05 2.85 -9.42
N PHE A 167 1.77 3.25 -8.18
CA PHE A 167 0.59 2.81 -7.45
C PHE A 167 -0.70 3.22 -8.19
N PHE A 168 -0.74 4.43 -8.77
CA PHE A 168 -1.86 4.89 -9.58
C PHE A 168 -2.07 4.04 -10.84
N ILE A 169 -0.99 3.75 -11.58
CA ILE A 169 -1.03 3.00 -12.84
C ILE A 169 -1.37 1.53 -12.60
N LEU A 170 -0.58 0.83 -11.77
CA LEU A 170 -0.73 -0.60 -11.48
C LEU A 170 -2.01 -0.85 -10.67
N GLY A 171 -2.32 0.06 -9.75
CA GLY A 171 -3.60 0.12 -9.06
C GLY A 171 -4.78 0.45 -9.96
N ARG A 172 -4.59 0.78 -11.25
CA ARG A 172 -5.64 1.10 -12.24
C ARG A 172 -6.61 2.20 -11.79
N TYR A 173 -6.12 3.17 -11.05
CA TYR A 173 -6.96 4.26 -10.53
C TYR A 173 -7.45 5.20 -11.64
N TRP A 174 -6.84 5.16 -12.82
CA TRP A 174 -7.33 5.83 -14.02
C TRP A 174 -8.71 5.32 -14.47
N SER A 175 -8.98 4.01 -14.33
CA SER A 175 -10.26 3.41 -14.74
C SER A 175 -11.27 3.32 -13.59
N ARG A 176 -10.80 3.22 -12.34
CA ARG A 176 -11.67 3.14 -11.16
C ARG A 176 -12.40 4.44 -10.85
N LYS A 177 -13.52 4.32 -10.15
CA LYS A 177 -14.21 5.45 -9.53
C LYS A 177 -13.54 5.79 -8.19
N GLY A 178 -13.35 7.08 -7.93
CA GLY A 178 -13.23 7.60 -6.57
C GLY A 178 -11.94 7.32 -5.80
N VAL A 179 -10.81 7.83 -6.32
CA VAL A 179 -9.59 8.05 -5.52
C VAL A 179 -9.80 8.99 -4.34
N ASP A 180 -10.88 9.76 -4.38
CA ASP A 180 -11.33 10.72 -3.38
C ASP A 180 -12.67 10.30 -2.76
N SER A 181 -13.04 9.02 -2.86
CA SER A 181 -14.24 8.52 -2.20
C SER A 181 -14.02 8.42 -0.68
N PRO A 182 -15.08 8.57 0.14
CA PRO A 182 -14.99 8.34 1.58
C PRO A 182 -14.44 6.95 1.92
N LEU A 183 -14.79 5.91 1.15
CA LEU A 183 -14.23 4.57 1.33
C LEU A 183 -12.71 4.57 1.20
N PHE A 184 -12.17 5.17 0.14
CA PHE A 184 -10.72 5.25 -0.05
C PHE A 184 -10.05 6.07 1.06
N ILE A 185 -10.58 7.26 1.36
CA ILE A 185 -10.00 8.17 2.35
C ILE A 185 -10.02 7.54 3.75
N PHE A 186 -11.17 7.02 4.20
CA PHE A 186 -11.27 6.43 5.54
C PHE A 186 -10.45 5.15 5.67
N SER A 187 -10.41 4.27 4.66
CA SER A 187 -9.54 3.11 4.70
C SER A 187 -8.05 3.50 4.74
N THR A 188 -7.66 4.55 4.01
CA THR A 188 -6.28 5.06 4.04
C THR A 188 -5.92 5.64 5.40
N LEU A 189 -6.80 6.47 5.98
CA LEU A 189 -6.62 7.02 7.33
C LEU A 189 -6.58 5.93 8.40
N PHE A 190 -7.43 4.91 8.28
CA PHE A 190 -7.42 3.75 9.17
C PHE A 190 -6.12 2.97 9.05
N GLY A 191 -5.61 2.75 7.83
CA GLY A 191 -4.29 2.16 7.60
C GLY A 191 -3.19 2.96 8.30
N GLN A 192 -3.16 4.28 8.11
CA GLN A 192 -2.17 5.13 8.76
C GLN A 192 -2.22 5.02 10.29
N TRP A 193 -3.41 5.13 10.87
CA TRP A 193 -3.62 5.01 12.31
C TRP A 193 -3.23 3.64 12.84
N PHE A 194 -3.64 2.57 12.14
CA PHE A 194 -3.40 1.20 12.56
C PHE A 194 -1.90 0.90 12.63
N PHE A 195 -1.13 1.27 11.60
CA PHE A 195 0.32 1.06 11.62
C PHE A 195 1.03 1.97 12.65
N ALA A 196 0.58 3.22 12.82
CA ALA A 196 1.13 4.11 13.85
C ALA A 196 0.90 3.61 15.28
N ILE A 197 -0.32 3.11 15.59
CA ILE A 197 -0.66 2.66 16.94
C ILE A 197 0.01 1.33 17.29
N LEU A 198 0.34 0.49 16.29
CA LEU A 198 1.07 -0.75 16.55
C LEU A 198 2.39 -0.52 17.28
N ASP A 199 3.08 0.58 16.99
CA ASP A 199 4.33 0.97 17.66
C ASP A 199 4.14 1.35 19.13
N THR A 200 2.91 1.58 19.61
CA THR A 200 2.65 1.85 21.02
C THR A 200 2.57 0.58 21.86
N PHE A 201 2.30 -0.57 21.23
CA PHE A 201 2.16 -1.83 21.93
C PHE A 201 3.52 -2.49 22.12
N ASP A 202 3.96 -2.61 23.38
CA ASP A 202 5.24 -3.26 23.68
C ASP A 202 5.31 -4.71 23.20
N TRP A 203 4.17 -5.41 23.15
CA TRP A 203 4.10 -6.77 22.60
C TRP A 203 4.30 -6.85 21.08
N ALA A 204 4.19 -5.73 20.34
CA ALA A 204 4.36 -5.67 18.90
C ALA A 204 5.80 -5.31 18.47
N LYS A 205 6.65 -4.83 19.39
CA LYS A 205 8.02 -4.37 19.13
C LYS A 205 9.05 -5.52 19.11
N TYR A 206 8.84 -6.51 18.25
CA TYR A 206 9.74 -7.66 18.14
C TYR A 206 10.24 -7.86 16.71
N SER A 207 11.49 -8.28 16.58
CA SER A 207 12.07 -8.70 15.30
C SER A 207 11.54 -10.06 14.86
N LEU A 208 11.49 -10.26 13.54
CA LEU A 208 11.19 -11.53 12.89
C LEU A 208 12.47 -12.37 12.73
N SER A 209 13.08 -12.77 13.85
CA SER A 209 14.17 -13.76 13.83
C SER A 209 13.70 -15.09 14.41
N LYS A 210 14.33 -16.19 13.98
CA LYS A 210 14.02 -17.53 14.55
C LYS A 210 14.16 -17.53 16.07
N TYR A 211 15.20 -16.87 16.60
CA TYR A 211 15.42 -16.76 18.02
C TYR A 211 14.30 -15.96 18.71
N ASP A 212 13.92 -14.81 18.16
CA ASP A 212 12.86 -13.99 18.75
C ASP A 212 11.52 -14.72 18.74
N ILE A 213 11.16 -15.35 17.60
CA ILE A 213 9.93 -16.14 17.47
C ILE A 213 9.91 -17.26 18.52
N MET A 214 10.99 -18.01 18.68
CA MET A 214 10.98 -19.17 19.58
C MET A 214 11.13 -18.81 21.07
N CYS A 215 11.81 -17.72 21.40
CA CYS A 215 12.25 -17.46 22.77
C CYS A 215 11.69 -16.17 23.39
N ARG A 216 11.28 -15.18 22.58
CA ARG A 216 10.97 -13.82 23.09
C ARG A 216 9.57 -13.36 22.75
N TRP A 217 8.95 -13.90 21.70
CA TRP A 217 7.62 -13.49 21.30
C TRP A 217 6.59 -13.74 22.41
N PRO A 218 5.88 -12.69 22.84
CA PRO A 218 4.78 -12.86 23.79
C PRO A 218 3.59 -13.54 23.10
N TRP A 219 2.75 -14.25 23.84
CA TRP A 219 1.60 -14.97 23.27
C TRP A 219 0.62 -14.05 22.53
N GLN A 220 0.52 -12.77 22.94
CA GLN A 220 -0.28 -11.75 22.26
C GLN A 220 0.18 -11.55 20.81
N LEU A 221 1.50 -11.52 20.58
CA LEU A 221 2.07 -11.37 19.25
C LEU A 221 1.80 -12.60 18.38
N PHE A 222 1.82 -13.81 18.96
CA PHE A 222 1.44 -15.03 18.25
C PHE A 222 -0.03 -15.02 17.81
N LEU A 223 -0.95 -14.65 18.70
CA LEU A 223 -2.38 -14.54 18.34
C LEU A 223 -2.61 -13.47 17.28
N PHE A 224 -2.01 -12.30 17.45
CA PHE A 224 -2.09 -11.21 16.48
C PHE A 224 -1.54 -11.64 15.11
N THR A 225 -0.33 -12.20 15.07
CA THR A 225 0.30 -12.68 13.84
C THR A 225 -0.52 -13.79 13.19
N GLY A 226 -1.04 -14.74 13.96
CA GLY A 226 -1.92 -15.81 13.47
C GLY A 226 -3.20 -15.25 12.84
N PHE A 227 -3.83 -14.27 13.48
CA PHE A 227 -4.99 -13.56 12.92
C PHE A 227 -4.65 -12.83 11.62
N ILE A 228 -3.52 -12.11 11.57
CA ILE A 228 -3.07 -11.41 10.37
C ILE A 228 -2.79 -12.39 9.22
N ILE A 229 -2.11 -13.52 9.49
CA ILE A 229 -1.86 -14.57 8.49
C ILE A 229 -3.18 -15.11 7.94
N LEU A 230 -4.14 -15.41 8.82
CA LEU A 230 -5.47 -15.89 8.41
C LEU A 230 -6.18 -14.85 7.53
N LEU A 231 -6.18 -13.58 7.93
CA LEU A 231 -6.82 -12.49 7.21
C LEU A 231 -6.18 -12.26 5.83
N VAL A 232 -4.85 -12.22 5.75
CA VAL A 232 -4.10 -12.06 4.50
C VAL A 232 -4.35 -13.25 3.58
N THR A 233 -4.35 -14.47 4.11
CA THR A 233 -4.67 -15.69 3.33
C THR A 233 -6.08 -15.62 2.78
N PHE A 234 -7.06 -15.26 3.61
CA PHE A 234 -8.45 -15.10 3.20
C PHE A 234 -8.60 -14.05 2.08
N LEU A 235 -8.03 -12.86 2.25
CA LEU A 235 -8.08 -11.80 1.24
C LEU A 235 -7.37 -12.21 -0.06
N THR A 236 -6.25 -12.94 0.03
CA THR A 236 -5.52 -13.45 -1.13
C THR A 236 -6.36 -14.47 -1.89
N CYS A 237 -6.96 -15.43 -1.19
CA CYS A 237 -7.88 -16.39 -1.77
C CYS A 237 -9.07 -15.70 -2.46
N LEU A 238 -9.66 -14.68 -1.83
CA LEU A 238 -10.73 -13.89 -2.46
C LEU A 238 -10.26 -13.20 -3.75
N HIS A 239 -9.09 -12.56 -3.76
CA HIS A 239 -8.54 -11.95 -4.96
C HIS A 239 -8.28 -12.99 -6.06
N ILE A 240 -7.73 -14.16 -5.73
CA ILE A 240 -7.48 -15.24 -6.70
C ILE A 240 -8.79 -15.77 -7.28
N LEU A 241 -9.75 -16.14 -6.43
CA LEU A 241 -11.05 -16.66 -6.84
C LEU A 241 -11.77 -15.67 -7.76
N ARG A 242 -11.74 -14.39 -7.40
CA ARG A 242 -12.36 -13.34 -8.21
C ARG A 242 -11.62 -13.10 -9.52
N ALA A 243 -10.28 -13.07 -9.51
CA ALA A 243 -9.49 -12.91 -10.73
C ALA A 243 -9.66 -14.11 -11.68
N PHE A 244 -9.86 -15.32 -11.13
CA PHE A 244 -10.19 -16.51 -11.89
C PHE A 244 -11.57 -16.40 -12.54
N HIS A 245 -12.60 -16.04 -11.75
CA HIS A 245 -13.96 -15.85 -12.24
C HIS A 245 -14.03 -14.78 -13.34
N ASP A 246 -13.28 -13.68 -13.19
CA ASP A 246 -13.23 -12.58 -14.15
C ASP A 246 -12.27 -12.87 -15.34
N LYS A 247 -11.65 -14.06 -15.39
CA LYS A 247 -10.74 -14.52 -16.44
C LYS A 247 -9.50 -13.62 -16.65
N ILE A 248 -9.05 -12.96 -15.59
CA ILE A 248 -7.88 -12.06 -15.59
C ILE A 248 -6.69 -12.60 -14.78
N LEU A 249 -6.82 -13.76 -14.13
CA LEU A 249 -5.81 -14.31 -13.21
C LEU A 249 -4.41 -14.39 -13.83
N LEU A 250 -4.28 -14.92 -15.06
CA LEU A 250 -2.97 -15.06 -15.70
C LEU A 250 -2.30 -13.70 -15.95
N GLY A 251 -3.08 -12.71 -16.39
CA GLY A 251 -2.60 -11.34 -16.55
C GLY A 251 -2.14 -10.73 -15.22
N ARG A 252 -2.81 -11.07 -14.10
CA ARG A 252 -2.41 -10.62 -12.76
C ARG A 252 -1.11 -11.27 -12.29
N LEU A 253 -0.96 -12.57 -12.51
CA LEU A 253 0.28 -13.27 -12.17
C LEU A 253 1.47 -12.72 -12.96
N PHE A 254 1.28 -12.46 -14.25
CA PHE A 254 2.31 -11.84 -15.09
C PHE A 254 2.66 -10.42 -14.63
N GLU A 255 1.67 -9.60 -14.30
CA GLU A 255 1.87 -8.25 -13.76
C GLU A 255 2.67 -8.27 -12.45
N ILE A 256 2.30 -9.15 -11.50
CA ILE A 256 3.02 -9.31 -10.23
C ILE A 256 4.45 -9.78 -10.49
N PHE A 257 4.65 -10.77 -11.37
CA PHE A 257 5.97 -11.25 -11.73
C PHE A 257 6.86 -10.13 -12.31
N LEU A 258 6.32 -9.33 -13.23
CA LEU A 258 7.04 -8.19 -13.80
C LEU A 258 7.39 -7.14 -12.73
N CYS A 259 6.48 -6.87 -11.79
CA CYS A 259 6.74 -5.96 -10.69
C CYS A 259 7.85 -6.49 -9.76
N ILE A 260 7.87 -7.79 -9.45
CA ILE A 260 8.97 -8.41 -8.69
C ILE A 260 10.28 -8.25 -9.45
N TYR A 261 10.29 -8.54 -10.76
CA TYR A 261 11.48 -8.46 -11.59
C TYR A 261 12.04 -7.03 -11.68
N VAL A 262 11.18 -6.01 -11.79
CA VAL A 262 11.59 -4.62 -11.94
C VAL A 262 11.94 -3.96 -10.60
N PHE A 263 11.17 -4.19 -9.54
CA PHE A 263 11.31 -3.45 -8.29
C PHE A 263 12.02 -4.23 -7.18
N VAL A 264 11.86 -5.55 -7.12
CA VAL A 264 12.37 -6.35 -5.99
C VAL A 264 13.72 -6.99 -6.33
N LEU A 265 13.82 -7.62 -7.50
CA LEU A 265 14.99 -8.40 -7.88
C LEU A 265 16.30 -7.59 -7.97
N PRO A 266 16.33 -6.37 -8.54
CA PRO A 266 17.58 -5.60 -8.64
C PRO A 266 18.19 -5.28 -7.28
N ILE A 267 17.35 -5.23 -6.25
CA ILE A 267 17.76 -4.84 -4.91
C ILE A 267 18.01 -6.06 -4.02
N ALA A 268 17.27 -7.16 -4.21
CA ALA A 268 17.50 -8.41 -3.50
C ALA A 268 18.94 -8.98 -3.68
N ALA A 269 19.68 -8.50 -4.67
CA ALA A 269 21.10 -8.83 -4.88
C ALA A 269 22.06 -8.12 -3.91
N ASP A 270 21.64 -7.04 -3.23
CA ASP A 270 22.46 -6.31 -2.27
C ASP A 270 22.31 -6.90 -0.86
N SER A 271 23.41 -7.32 -0.24
CA SER A 271 23.44 -7.89 1.11
C SER A 271 23.04 -6.90 2.21
N SER A 272 23.07 -5.60 1.94
CA SER A 272 22.62 -4.54 2.86
C SER A 272 21.12 -4.25 2.77
N THR A 273 20.42 -4.98 1.91
CA THR A 273 18.99 -4.78 1.66
C THR A 273 18.16 -5.08 2.89
N HIS A 274 17.34 -4.11 3.29
CA HIS A 274 16.33 -4.27 4.32
C HIS A 274 14.96 -3.88 3.76
N TYR A 275 14.05 -4.84 3.71
CA TYR A 275 12.72 -4.62 3.17
C TYR A 275 11.81 -4.01 4.23
N HIS A 276 11.61 -2.70 4.17
CA HIS A 276 10.66 -2.05 5.06
C HIS A 276 9.22 -2.47 4.74
N HIS A 277 8.46 -2.80 5.78
CA HIS A 277 7.11 -3.34 5.64
C HIS A 277 6.13 -2.37 4.96
N TRP A 278 6.37 -1.05 4.99
CA TRP A 278 5.57 -0.07 4.25
C TRP A 278 5.74 -0.19 2.73
N PHE A 279 6.90 -0.64 2.22
CA PHE A 279 7.04 -1.01 0.80
C PHE A 279 6.32 -2.31 0.46
N THR A 280 6.12 -3.20 1.43
CA THR A 280 5.31 -4.41 1.23
C THR A 280 3.86 -3.99 1.05
N ALA A 281 3.40 -3.03 1.86
CA ALA A 281 2.08 -2.43 1.74
C ALA A 281 1.91 -1.72 0.38
N TRP A 282 2.88 -0.92 -0.05
CA TRP A 282 2.92 -0.32 -1.39
C TRP A 282 2.78 -1.38 -2.50
N PHE A 283 3.64 -2.40 -2.47
CA PHE A 283 3.70 -3.44 -3.49
C PHE A 283 2.43 -4.29 -3.56
N ILE A 284 1.88 -4.70 -2.41
CA ILE A 284 0.65 -5.51 -2.39
C ILE A 284 -0.57 -4.64 -2.72
N GLY A 285 -0.60 -3.40 -2.22
CA GLY A 285 -1.73 -2.49 -2.37
C GLY A 285 -2.06 -2.19 -3.83
N GLN A 286 -1.06 -2.00 -4.70
CA GLN A 286 -1.27 -1.78 -6.13
C GLN A 286 -1.87 -2.99 -6.87
N HIS A 287 -1.77 -4.20 -6.30
CA HIS A 287 -2.35 -5.42 -6.86
C HIS A 287 -3.71 -5.79 -6.25
N ALA A 288 -4.11 -5.17 -5.14
CA ALA A 288 -5.47 -5.23 -4.59
C ALA A 288 -6.44 -4.38 -5.43
N ASN A 289 -6.55 -4.71 -6.71
CA ASN A 289 -6.97 -3.75 -7.73
C ASN A 289 -8.23 -4.24 -8.51
N GLN A 290 -9.15 -4.87 -7.80
CA GLN A 290 -10.45 -5.27 -8.33
C GLN A 290 -11.51 -4.18 -8.06
N GLU A 291 -12.62 -4.20 -8.80
CA GLU A 291 -13.69 -3.19 -8.67
C GLU A 291 -14.61 -3.42 -7.45
N TYR A 292 -14.27 -4.38 -6.58
CA TYR A 292 -15.02 -4.68 -5.37
C TYR A 292 -14.64 -3.73 -4.23
N TRP A 293 -15.62 -3.36 -3.41
CA TRP A 293 -15.43 -2.45 -2.27
C TRP A 293 -14.33 -2.94 -1.32
N TRP A 294 -14.26 -4.26 -1.06
CA TRP A 294 -13.26 -4.85 -0.15
C TRP A 294 -11.85 -4.83 -0.74
N SER A 295 -11.72 -4.93 -2.07
CA SER A 295 -10.43 -4.85 -2.77
C SER A 295 -9.95 -3.40 -2.77
N ILE A 296 -10.85 -2.44 -3.04
CA ILE A 296 -10.58 -1.00 -2.94
C ILE A 296 -10.17 -0.62 -1.51
N ALA A 297 -10.91 -1.09 -0.50
CA ALA A 297 -10.60 -0.84 0.91
C ALA A 297 -9.25 -1.46 1.30
N CYS A 298 -8.95 -2.68 0.86
CA CYS A 298 -7.66 -3.33 1.08
C CYS A 298 -6.50 -2.54 0.46
N SER A 299 -6.63 -2.12 -0.80
CA SER A 299 -5.65 -1.29 -1.50
C SER A 299 -5.42 0.04 -0.78
N ALA A 300 -6.50 0.73 -0.40
CA ALA A 300 -6.45 1.98 0.34
C ALA A 300 -5.83 1.83 1.74
N LEU A 301 -6.15 0.76 2.45
CA LEU A 301 -5.56 0.46 3.76
C LEU A 301 -4.05 0.25 3.67
N LEU A 302 -3.60 -0.51 2.66
CA LEU A 302 -2.17 -0.74 2.42
C LEU A 302 -1.46 0.53 1.93
N TRP A 303 -2.12 1.36 1.12
CA TRP A 303 -1.64 2.70 0.78
C TRP A 303 -1.48 3.58 2.03
N GLY A 304 -2.40 3.47 2.99
CA GLY A 304 -2.31 4.12 4.28
C GLY A 304 -1.10 3.67 5.10
N GLY A 305 -0.82 2.37 5.13
CA GLY A 305 0.40 1.83 5.73
C GLY A 305 1.68 2.35 5.07
N TYR A 306 1.67 2.47 3.74
CA TYR A 306 2.77 3.12 3.00
C TYR A 306 2.96 4.58 3.43
N ILE A 307 1.90 5.39 3.38
CA ILE A 307 1.94 6.81 3.78
C ILE A 307 2.42 6.98 5.22
N ASN A 308 1.99 6.12 6.15
CA ASN A 308 2.46 6.17 7.53
C ASN A 308 3.97 5.94 7.63
N GLY A 309 4.52 4.95 6.91
CA GLY A 309 5.96 4.75 6.82
C GLY A 309 6.70 6.01 6.36
N ILE A 310 6.25 6.59 5.24
CA ILE A 310 6.82 7.84 4.69
C ILE A 310 6.77 8.98 5.70
N ALA A 311 5.64 9.16 6.37
CA ALA A 311 5.41 10.28 7.28
C ALA A 311 6.21 10.15 8.59
N SER A 312 6.38 8.93 9.11
CA SER A 312 7.09 8.64 10.36
C SER A 312 8.61 8.56 10.20
N TRP A 313 9.07 7.96 9.10
CA TRP A 313 10.47 7.50 8.98
C TRP A 313 11.19 8.03 7.75
N GLY A 314 10.47 8.69 6.84
CA GLY A 314 10.95 8.97 5.50
C GLY A 314 10.66 7.83 4.55
N ARG A 315 10.93 8.07 3.27
CA ARG A 315 10.81 7.01 2.26
C ARG A 315 11.83 5.91 2.55
N GLY A 316 13.05 6.31 2.92
CA GLY A 316 14.23 5.47 2.83
C GLY A 316 14.49 5.08 1.37
N ALA A 317 15.72 4.69 1.03
CA ALA A 317 15.90 3.98 -0.24
C ALA A 317 14.94 2.79 -0.24
N MET A 318 14.31 2.51 -1.38
CA MET A 318 13.19 1.56 -1.50
C MET A 318 13.41 0.27 -0.71
N LEU A 319 14.68 -0.16 -0.52
CA LEU A 319 15.05 -1.27 0.37
C LEU A 319 16.45 -1.13 1.03
N GLY A 320 16.88 0.06 1.46
CA GLY A 320 18.20 0.24 2.07
C GLY A 320 18.21 1.03 3.37
N CYS A 321 18.85 0.50 4.42
CA CYS A 321 19.17 1.22 5.67
C CYS A 321 20.22 2.35 5.48
N LYS A 322 20.43 2.84 4.26
CA LYS A 322 21.43 3.87 3.92
C LYS A 322 21.23 5.16 4.71
N GLU A 323 20.02 5.46 5.15
CA GLU A 323 19.74 6.65 5.96
C GLU A 323 20.38 6.58 7.36
N GLY A 324 20.48 5.39 7.95
CA GLY A 324 21.28 5.20 9.18
C GLY A 324 22.75 5.50 8.97
N PHE A 325 23.29 5.21 7.78
CA PHE A 325 24.66 5.56 7.38
C PHE A 325 24.80 7.07 7.11
N TRP A 326 23.88 7.71 6.38
CA TRP A 326 23.97 9.15 6.11
C TRP A 326 23.81 10.01 7.37
N MET A 327 22.95 9.60 8.32
CA MET A 327 22.82 10.31 9.60
C MET A 327 24.03 10.13 10.52
N THR A 328 24.77 9.02 10.42
CA THR A 328 26.00 8.80 11.19
C THR A 328 27.22 9.48 10.57
N VAL A 329 27.26 9.64 9.25
CA VAL A 329 28.37 10.30 8.56
C VAL A 329 28.20 11.82 8.49
N GLY A 330 26.97 12.34 8.40
CA GLY A 330 26.69 13.79 8.34
C GLY A 330 26.56 14.49 9.69
N SER A 331 26.75 13.78 10.81
CA SER A 331 26.77 14.34 12.18
C SER A 331 28.18 14.48 12.77
N GLN A 332 29.21 14.26 11.95
CA GLN A 332 30.58 14.74 12.18
C GLN A 332 30.76 16.07 11.46
#